data_AF-A0A357T571-F1
#
_entry.id   AF-A0A357T571-F1
#
_cell.length_a   1.000
_cell.length_b   1.000
_cell.length_c   1.000
_cell.angle_alpha   90.00
_cell.angle_beta   90.00
_cell.angle_gamma   90.00
#
_symmetry.space_group_name_H-M   'P 1'
#
loop_
_entity.id
_entity.type
_entity.pdbx_description
1 polymer ?
#
loop_
_entity_poly.entity_id
_entity_poly.type
_entity_poly.pdbx_seq_one_letter_code
_entity_poly.pdbx_strand_id
1 'polypeptide(L)'
;MTAEEIFRRLSHLIQEEGLLADEEALRLIGRETDGGLRDAIGLMEQSISYAEGRLTTNDVRAVLGLVETEALFSLGQALAAR
;
A
#
# COMPACT_ATOMS: atom_id res chain seq x y z
N MET A 1 16.18 7.93 2.40
CA MET A 1 15.87 8.03 0.95
C MET A 1 14.62 8.86 0.79
N THR A 2 14.44 9.57 -0.32
CA THR A 2 13.16 10.25 -0.61
C THR A 2 12.09 9.24 -1.00
N ALA A 3 10.81 9.58 -0.81
CA ALA A 3 9.70 8.72 -1.23
C ALA A 3 9.77 8.37 -2.73
N GLU A 4 10.21 9.31 -3.57
CA GLU A 4 10.41 9.10 -5.01
C GLU A 4 11.58 8.14 -5.32
N GLU A 5 12.65 8.16 -4.51
CA GLU A 5 13.71 7.16 -4.62
C GLU A 5 13.20 5.76 -4.27
N ILE A 6 12.40 5.64 -3.20
CA ILE A 6 11.78 4.37 -2.82
C ILE A 6 10.84 3.87 -3.91
N PHE A 7 9.94 4.71 -4.41
CA PHE A 7 9.04 4.39 -5.52
C PHE A 7 9.78 3.79 -6.71
N ARG A 8 10.88 4.42 -7.16
CA ARG A 8 11.70 3.92 -8.27
C ARG A 8 12.35 2.58 -7.96
N ARG A 9 12.77 2.34 -6.71
CA ARG A 9 13.34 1.04 -6.32
C ARG A 9 12.31 -0.07 -6.28
N LEU A 10 11.14 0.18 -5.70
CA LEU A 10 10.06 -0.80 -5.69
C LEU A 10 9.54 -1.09 -7.10
N SER A 11 9.42 -0.06 -7.95
CA SER A 11 9.02 -0.24 -9.36
C SER A 11 9.98 -1.15 -10.12
N HIS A 12 11.29 -1.00 -9.88
CA HIS A 12 12.30 -1.87 -10.47
C HIS A 12 12.15 -3.32 -9.98
N LEU A 13 11.96 -3.54 -8.68
CA LEU A 13 11.76 -4.87 -8.10
C LEU A 13 10.52 -5.56 -8.68
N ILE A 14 9.38 -4.85 -8.74
CA ILE A 14 8.14 -5.37 -9.36
C ILE A 14 8.39 -5.82 -10.81
N GLN A 15 9.15 -5.04 -11.58
CA GLN A 15 9.50 -5.39 -12.97
C GLN A 15 10.43 -6.60 -13.04
N GLU A 16 11.44 -6.68 -12.18
CA GLU A 16 12.38 -7.82 -12.11
C GLU A 16 11.68 -9.13 -11.73
N GLU A 17 10.65 -9.07 -10.88
CA GLU A 17 9.84 -10.22 -10.48
C GLU A 17 8.72 -10.58 -11.47
N GLY A 18 8.52 -9.76 -12.51
CA GLY A 18 7.44 -9.97 -13.49
C GLY A 18 6.04 -9.76 -12.90
N LEU A 19 5.93 -8.97 -11.83
CA LEU A 19 4.68 -8.64 -11.16
C LEU A 19 4.07 -7.36 -11.74
N LEU A 20 2.81 -7.10 -11.39
CA LEU A 20 2.12 -5.86 -11.70
C LEU A 20 1.81 -5.11 -10.42
N ALA A 21 1.96 -3.79 -10.44
CA ALA A 21 1.59 -2.91 -9.33
C ALA A 21 1.01 -1.59 -9.85
N ASP A 22 0.06 -1.03 -9.13
CA ASP A 22 -0.38 0.35 -9.34
C ASP A 22 0.70 1.32 -8.84
N GLU A 23 1.01 2.36 -9.61
CA GLU A 23 2.01 3.35 -9.20
C GLU A 23 1.68 3.98 -7.84
N GLU A 24 0.41 4.28 -7.58
CA GLU A 24 -0.03 4.87 -6.33
C GLU A 24 0.16 3.93 -5.14
N ALA A 25 0.11 2.61 -5.35
CA ALA A 25 0.43 1.63 -4.31
C ALA A 25 1.91 1.75 -3.89
N LEU A 26 2.82 1.82 -4.86
CA LEU A 26 4.26 1.94 -4.61
C LEU A 26 4.63 3.32 -4.03
N ARG A 27 3.94 4.39 -4.45
CA ARG A 27 4.09 5.73 -3.88
C ARG A 27 3.59 5.80 -2.44
N LEU A 28 2.47 5.15 -2.13
CA LEU A 28 1.96 5.02 -0.77
C LEU A 28 3.00 4.34 0.12
N ILE A 29 3.52 3.17 -0.28
CA ILE A 29 4.58 2.47 0.47
C ILE A 29 5.76 3.42 0.76
N GLY A 30 6.26 4.12 -0.27
CA GLY A 30 7.40 5.03 -0.09
C GLY A 30 7.15 6.22 0.84
N ARG A 31 5.89 6.67 0.98
CA ARG A 31 5.51 7.73 1.92
C ARG A 31 5.41 7.20 3.36
N GLU A 32 4.89 5.99 3.55
CA GLU A 32 4.62 5.45 4.89
C GLU A 32 5.85 4.82 5.56
N THR A 33 6.97 4.64 4.85
CA THR A 33 8.18 3.99 5.39
C THR A 33 9.31 4.94 5.77
N ASP A 34 9.05 6.26 5.87
CA ASP A 34 9.98 7.30 6.36
C ASP A 34 11.44 7.22 5.82
N GLY A 35 11.58 6.81 4.56
CA GLY A 35 12.90 6.70 3.91
C GLY A 35 13.68 5.41 4.16
N GLY A 36 13.12 4.45 4.90
CA GLY A 36 13.65 3.10 5.15
C GLY A 36 13.31 2.12 4.01
N LEU A 37 14.30 1.82 3.15
CA LEU A 37 14.09 0.92 2.01
C LEU A 37 13.76 -0.52 2.43
N ARG A 38 14.34 -1.01 3.53
CA ARG A 38 14.06 -2.37 4.04
C ARG A 38 12.60 -2.50 4.46
N ASP A 39 12.09 -1.49 5.15
CA ASP A 39 10.70 -1.46 5.60
C ASP A 39 9.74 -1.35 4.41
N ALA A 40 10.12 -0.55 3.41
CA ALA A 40 9.38 -0.45 2.15
C ALA A 40 9.30 -1.78 1.39
N ILE A 41 10.40 -2.53 1.31
CA ILE A 41 10.43 -3.86 0.67
C ILE A 41 9.57 -4.84 1.47
N GLY A 42 9.71 -4.87 2.80
CA GLY A 42 8.89 -5.75 3.64
C GLY A 42 7.39 -5.46 3.51
N LEU A 43 7.00 -4.18 3.46
CA LEU A 43 5.61 -3.77 3.24
C LEU A 43 5.13 -4.16 1.83
N MET A 44 5.97 -4.02 0.81
CA MET A 44 5.66 -4.44 -0.56
C MET A 44 5.43 -5.96 -0.63
N GLU A 45 6.35 -6.77 -0.10
CA GLU A 45 6.26 -8.23 -0.08
C GLU A 45 5.00 -8.70 0.67
N GLN A 46 4.72 -8.09 1.83
CA GLN A 46 3.51 -8.39 2.58
C GLN A 46 2.25 -8.02 1.79
N SER A 47 2.22 -6.86 1.11
CA SER A 47 1.07 -6.44 0.31
C SER A 47 0.87 -7.34 -0.91
N ILE A 48 1.94 -7.78 -1.58
CA ILE A 48 1.90 -8.75 -2.68
C ILE A 48 1.30 -10.07 -2.22
N SER A 49 1.59 -10.52 -0.99
CA SER A 49 1.05 -11.80 -0.48
C SER A 49 -0.48 -11.86 -0.40
N TYR A 50 -1.16 -10.71 -0.37
CA TYR A 50 -2.62 -10.59 -0.38
C TYR A 50 -3.18 -10.16 -1.74
N ALA A 51 -2.33 -9.72 -2.66
CA ALA A 51 -2.76 -9.20 -3.96
C ALA A 51 -3.12 -10.32 -4.95
N GLU A 52 -4.20 -10.13 -5.69
CA GLU A 52 -4.62 -11.08 -6.74
C GLU A 52 -4.04 -10.69 -8.11
N GLY A 53 -2.78 -11.05 -8.34
CA GLY A 53 -2.09 -10.88 -9.63
C GLY A 53 -1.59 -9.46 -9.94
N ARG A 54 -2.14 -8.43 -9.29
CA ARG A 54 -1.64 -7.06 -9.32
C ARG A 54 -1.72 -6.44 -7.92
N LEU A 55 -0.61 -5.86 -7.46
CA LEU A 55 -0.57 -5.06 -6.23
C LEU A 55 -1.34 -3.74 -6.43
N THR A 56 -2.47 -3.59 -5.75
CA THR A 56 -3.28 -2.37 -5.78
C THR A 56 -3.02 -1.48 -4.56
N THR A 57 -3.46 -0.22 -4.62
CA THR A 57 -3.38 0.67 -3.45
C THR A 57 -4.23 0.15 -2.28
N ASN A 58 -5.31 -0.58 -2.56
CA ASN A 58 -6.18 -1.13 -1.52
C ASN A 58 -5.51 -2.28 -0.75
N ASP A 59 -4.70 -3.10 -1.43
CA ASP A 59 -3.92 -4.15 -0.77
C ASP A 59 -2.92 -3.55 0.22
N VAL A 60 -2.23 -2.47 -0.18
CA VAL A 60 -1.31 -1.73 0.69
C VAL A 60 -2.04 -1.10 1.88
N ARG A 61 -3.20 -0.47 1.65
CA ARG A 61 -4.04 0.09 2.73
C ARG A 61 -4.47 -0.98 3.72
N ALA A 62 -4.89 -2.15 3.23
CA ALA A 62 -5.29 -3.26 4.07
C ALA A 62 -4.14 -3.73 4.97
N VAL A 63 -2.92 -3.86 4.42
CA VAL A 63 -1.73 -4.21 5.20
C VAL A 63 -1.38 -3.16 6.25
N LEU A 64 -1.52 -1.87 5.92
CA LEU A 64 -1.30 -0.77 6.86
C LEU A 64 -2.43 -0.61 7.89
N GLY A 65 -3.52 -1.37 7.77
CA GLY A 65 -4.72 -1.21 8.60
C GLY A 65 -5.44 0.12 8.38
N LEU A 66 -5.25 0.75 7.22
CA LEU A 66 -5.91 2.00 6.86
C LEU A 66 -7.35 1.72 6.44
N VAL A 67 -8.29 2.33 7.16
CA VAL A 67 -9.73 2.24 6.88
C VAL A 67 -10.17 3.43 6.04
N GLU A 68 -11.04 3.20 5.05
CA GLU A 68 -11.61 4.28 4.27
C GLU A 68 -12.52 5.17 5.12
N THR A 69 -12.42 6.49 4.94
CA THR A 69 -13.23 7.48 5.66
C THR A 69 -14.74 7.21 5.50
N GLU A 70 -15.16 6.74 4.32
CA GLU A 70 -16.56 6.40 4.06
C GLU A 70 -17.03 5.20 4.89
N ALA A 71 -16.18 4.19 5.09
CA ALA A 71 -16.48 3.06 5.95
C ALA A 71 -16.65 3.50 7.42
N LEU A 72 -15.79 4.41 7.89
CA LEU A 72 -15.92 5.02 9.23
C LEU A 72 -17.21 5.82 9.37
N PHE A 73 -17.55 6.63 8.36
CA PHE A 73 -18.76 7.44 8.37
C PHE A 73 -20.03 6.58 8.34
N SER A 74 -20.02 5.51 7.56
CA SER A 74 -21.11 4.52 7.50
C SER A 74 -21.31 3.81 8.83
N LEU A 75 -20.21 3.39 9.48
CA LEU A 75 -20.27 2.81 10.82
C LEU A 75 -20.83 3.80 11.85
N GLY A 76 -20.39 5.06 11.79
CA GLY A 76 -20.89 6.14 12.66
C GLY A 76 -22.39 6.36 12.51
N GLN A 77 -22.90 6.39 11.26
CA GLN A 77 -24.33 6.50 10.99
C GLN A 77 -25.11 5.28 11.51
N ALA A 78 -24.59 4.07 11.31
CA ALA A 78 -25.25 2.84 11.78
C ALA A 78 -25.37 2.80 13.32
N LEU A 79 -24.36 3.33 14.03
CA LEU A 79 -24.40 3.46 15.49
C LEU A 79 -25.36 4.57 15.95
N ALA A 80 -25.42 5.70 15.23
CA ALA A 80 -26.30 6.82 15.56
C ALA A 80 -27.78 6.55 15.26
N ALA A 81 -28.07 5.59 14.38
CA ALA A 81 -29.42 5.14 14.04
C ALA A 81 -30.01 4.10 15.03
N ARG A 82 -29.28 3.77 16.11
CA ARG A 82 -29.73 2.89 17.20
C ARG A 82 -30.28 3.65 18.39
#